data_AF-A0A968TKN5-F1
#
_entry.id   AF-A0A968TKN5-F1
#
_cell.length_a   1.000
_cell.length_b   1.000
_cell.length_c   1.000
_cell.angle_alpha   90.00
_cell.angle_beta   90.00
_cell.angle_gamma   90.00
#
_symmetry.space_group_name_H-M   'P 1'
#
loop_
_entity.id
_entity.type
_entity.pdbx_description
1 polymer ?
#
loop_
_entity_poly.entity_id
_entity_poly.type
_entity_poly.pdbx_seq_one_letter_code
_entity_poly.pdbx_strand_id
1 'polypeptide(L)'
;MTDNQQPVWRKELGRFTLLEFPEKPNFLHCVIVYQDDSEFEEQLQFTFGAWGMDRERITQDDCLITCQMGLDNGANISLSSFKDNLEWARAWAVDHDDNE
;
A
#
# COMPACT_ATOMS: atom_id res chain seq x y z
N MET A 1 7.88 -15.84 -15.73
CA MET A 1 6.73 -15.66 -16.63
C MET A 1 5.95 -14.48 -16.08
N THR A 2 6.23 -13.27 -16.56
CA THR A 2 5.42 -12.09 -16.26
C THR A 2 4.17 -12.19 -17.11
N ASP A 3 3.16 -12.85 -16.56
CA ASP A 3 1.83 -12.84 -17.14
C ASP A 3 1.42 -11.37 -17.26
N ASN A 4 1.15 -10.89 -18.49
CA ASN A 4 0.74 -9.51 -18.81
C ASN A 4 -0.67 -9.23 -18.27
N GLN A 5 -0.90 -9.46 -16.97
CA GLN A 5 -2.19 -9.23 -16.35
C GLN A 5 -2.39 -7.73 -16.21
N GLN A 6 -3.36 -7.22 -16.94
CA GLN A 6 -3.84 -5.87 -16.70
C GLN A 6 -4.60 -5.82 -15.37
N PRO A 7 -4.48 -4.71 -14.63
CA PRO A 7 -5.29 -4.51 -13.43
C PRO A 7 -6.78 -4.48 -13.83
N VAL A 8 -7.62 -5.14 -13.04
CA VAL A 8 -9.09 -5.08 -13.17
C VAL A 8 -9.65 -3.78 -12.61
N TRP A 9 -8.87 -3.10 -11.76
CA TRP A 9 -9.22 -1.83 -11.19
C TRP A 9 -7.97 -0.99 -10.93
N ARG A 10 -8.09 0.33 -11.15
CA ARG A 10 -7.03 1.31 -10.97
C ARG A 10 -7.61 2.59 -10.39
N LYS A 11 -6.91 3.17 -9.42
CA LYS A 11 -7.21 4.50 -8.86
C LYS A 11 -5.93 5.29 -8.65
N GLU A 12 -5.94 6.55 -9.05
CA GLU A 12 -4.83 7.49 -8.85
C GLU A 12 -5.16 8.44 -7.71
N LEU A 13 -4.21 8.62 -6.81
CA LEU A 13 -4.32 9.41 -5.58
C LEU A 13 -3.03 10.23 -5.41
N GLY A 14 -2.90 11.31 -6.18
CA GLY A 14 -1.69 12.13 -6.20
C GLY A 14 -0.48 11.32 -6.69
N ARG A 15 0.51 11.13 -5.82
CA ARG A 15 1.72 10.33 -6.11
C ARG A 15 1.50 8.81 -5.98
N PHE A 16 0.32 8.38 -5.53
CA PHE A 16 0.00 6.97 -5.37
C PHE A 16 -0.87 6.45 -6.50
N THR A 17 -0.59 5.24 -6.96
CA THR A 17 -1.47 4.48 -7.84
C THR A 17 -1.84 3.17 -7.16
N LEU A 18 -3.13 2.94 -6.98
CA LEU A 18 -3.67 1.69 -6.46
C LEU A 18 -4.09 0.82 -7.63
N LEU A 19 -3.68 -0.44 -7.61
CA LEU A 19 -3.95 -1.43 -8.64
C LEU A 19 -4.54 -2.68 -8.00
N GLU A 20 -5.60 -3.19 -8.60
CA GLU A 20 -6.15 -4.50 -8.25
C GLU A 20 -6.04 -5.43 -9.45
N PHE A 21 -5.54 -6.64 -9.23
CA PHE A 21 -5.40 -7.69 -10.22
C PHE A 21 -6.46 -8.78 -9.97
N PRO A 22 -6.76 -9.63 -10.96
CA PRO A 22 -7.69 -10.74 -10.77
C PRO A 22 -7.24 -11.64 -9.60
N GLU A 23 -8.16 -11.94 -8.69
CA GLU A 23 -7.89 -12.81 -7.54
C GLU A 23 -7.48 -14.21 -8.04
N LYS A 24 -6.30 -14.67 -7.60
CA LYS A 24 -5.79 -16.02 -7.84
C LYS A 24 -5.40 -16.65 -6.50
N PRO A 25 -5.61 -17.97 -6.31
CA PRO A 25 -5.19 -18.65 -5.09
C PRO A 25 -3.71 -18.43 -4.81
N ASN A 26 -3.37 -18.02 -3.58
CA ASN A 26 -2.00 -17.77 -3.10
C ASN A 26 -1.27 -16.57 -3.75
N PHE A 27 -1.98 -15.60 -4.34
CA PHE A 27 -1.36 -14.38 -4.90
C PHE A 27 -1.83 -13.11 -4.19
N LEU A 28 -0.87 -12.21 -3.93
CA LEU A 28 -1.14 -10.82 -3.60
C LEU A 28 -1.68 -10.15 -4.87
N HIS A 29 -2.84 -9.51 -4.76
CA HIS A 29 -3.55 -8.94 -5.91
C HIS A 29 -3.90 -7.47 -5.75
N CYS A 30 -3.59 -6.86 -4.60
CA CYS A 30 -3.70 -5.42 -4.39
C CYS A 30 -2.30 -4.82 -4.33
N VAL A 31 -2.04 -3.76 -5.09
CA VAL A 31 -0.72 -3.12 -5.16
C VAL A 31 -0.89 -1.61 -5.00
N ILE A 32 -0.07 -1.01 -4.15
CA ILE A 32 0.11 0.44 -4.06
C ILE A 32 1.47 0.75 -4.66
N VAL A 33 1.47 1.64 -5.63
CA VAL A 33 2.65 2.16 -6.28
C VAL A 33 2.84 3.60 -5.83
N TYR A 34 3.98 3.92 -5.23
CA TYR A 34 4.39 5.28 -4.93
C TYR A 34 5.45 5.73 -5.93
N GLN A 35 5.23 6.88 -6.54
CA GLN A 35 6.21 7.55 -7.40
C GLN A 35 6.88 8.66 -6.60
N ASP A 36 8.18 8.51 -6.36
CA ASP A 36 8.97 9.59 -5.78
C ASP A 36 9.41 10.59 -6.86
N ASP A 37 9.44 11.88 -6.51
CA ASP A 37 9.87 12.95 -7.43
C ASP A 37 11.40 13.12 -7.45
N SER A 38 12.16 12.18 -6.85
CA SER A 38 13.62 12.24 -6.87
C SER A 38 14.17 11.95 -8.27
N GLU A 39 15.32 12.55 -8.60
CA GLU A 39 16.00 12.41 -9.90
C GLU A 39 16.33 10.94 -10.28
N PHE A 40 16.13 10.00 -9.36
CA PHE A 40 16.40 8.57 -9.52
C PHE A 40 15.17 7.73 -9.93
N GLU A 41 13.98 8.34 -10.08
CA GLU A 41 12.72 7.66 -10.48
C GLU A 41 12.47 6.36 -9.71
N GLU A 42 12.81 6.30 -8.41
CA GLU A 42 12.60 5.09 -7.63
C GLU A 42 11.11 4.91 -7.34
N GLN A 43 10.54 3.87 -7.94
CA GLN A 43 9.17 3.45 -7.70
C GLN A 43 9.13 2.45 -6.55
N LEU A 44 8.42 2.80 -5.48
CA LEU A 44 8.14 1.87 -4.39
C LEU A 44 6.83 1.15 -4.64
N GLN A 45 6.81 -0.16 -4.40
CA GLN A 45 5.62 -0.99 -4.55
C GLN A 45 5.33 -1.74 -3.26
N PHE A 46 4.10 -1.61 -2.78
CA PHE A 46 3.58 -2.30 -1.60
C PHE A 46 2.48 -3.24 -2.06
N THR A 47 2.56 -4.51 -1.68
CA THR A 47 1.65 -5.56 -2.16
C THR A 47 0.85 -6.15 -1.01
N PHE A 48 -0.44 -6.38 -1.23
CA PHE A 48 -1.39 -6.86 -0.23
C PHE A 48 -2.23 -7.99 -0.81
N GLY A 49 -2.68 -8.87 0.09
CA GLY A 49 -3.56 -9.98 -0.24
C GLY A 49 -5.00 -9.55 -0.48
N ALA A 50 -5.42 -8.39 0.02
CA ALA A 50 -6.73 -7.77 -0.23
C ALA A 50 -6.71 -6.30 0.21
N TRP A 51 -7.69 -5.49 -0.21
CA TRP A 51 -7.87 -4.15 0.35
C TRP A 51 -8.39 -4.19 1.80
N GLY A 52 -9.25 -5.16 2.14
CA GLY A 52 -9.86 -5.28 3.48
C GLY A 52 -10.89 -4.19 3.82
N MET A 53 -11.09 -3.24 2.92
CA MET A 53 -12.09 -2.16 3.00
C MET A 53 -12.60 -1.83 1.60
N ASP A 54 -13.63 -0.98 1.52
CA ASP A 54 -14.09 -0.44 0.24
C ASP A 54 -12.96 0.39 -0.40
N ARG A 55 -12.44 -0.11 -1.52
CA ARG A 55 -11.31 0.48 -2.27
C ARG A 55 -11.59 1.90 -2.76
N GLU A 56 -12.85 2.26 -2.98
CA GLU A 56 -13.22 3.63 -3.38
C GLU A 56 -13.04 4.63 -2.25
N ARG A 57 -13.07 4.17 -0.99
CA ARG A 57 -12.91 5.00 0.21
C ARG A 57 -11.46 5.20 0.63
N ILE A 58 -10.50 4.51 0.01
CA ILE A 58 -9.08 4.69 0.31
C ILE A 58 -8.65 6.08 -0.15
N THR A 59 -7.97 6.81 0.74
CA THR A 59 -7.50 8.17 0.52
C THR A 59 -5.97 8.20 0.35
N GLN A 60 -5.46 9.34 -0.12
CA GLN A 60 -4.01 9.57 -0.22
C GLN A 60 -3.33 9.50 1.15
N ASP A 61 -3.96 10.04 2.19
CA ASP A 61 -3.41 10.04 3.55
C ASP A 61 -3.29 8.62 4.12
N ASP A 62 -4.27 7.75 3.83
CA ASP A 62 -4.20 6.33 4.21
C ASP A 62 -2.99 5.63 3.59
N CYS A 63 -2.73 5.91 2.30
CA CYS A 63 -1.56 5.38 1.61
C CYS A 63 -0.26 5.90 2.22
N LEU A 64 -0.18 7.20 2.52
CA LEU A 64 0.99 7.82 3.11
C LEU A 64 1.36 7.22 4.46
N ILE A 65 0.39 7.12 5.38
CA ILE A 65 0.59 6.55 6.72
C ILE A 65 1.10 5.12 6.63
N THR A 66 0.47 4.31 5.78
CA THR A 66 0.83 2.90 5.59
C THR A 66 2.25 2.75 5.00
N CYS A 67 2.61 3.57 4.00
CA CYS A 67 3.93 3.50 3.37
C CYS A 67 5.04 3.98 4.30
N GLN A 68 4.81 5.07 5.05
CA GLN A 68 5.77 5.60 6.01
C GLN A 68 6.12 4.56 7.07
N MET A 69 5.10 3.99 7.71
CA MET A 69 5.29 2.93 8.70
C MET A 69 5.99 1.70 8.09
N GLY A 70 5.68 1.35 6.83
CA GLY A 70 6.34 0.28 6.10
C GLY A 70 7.84 0.51 5.90
N LEU A 71 8.24 1.73 5.55
CA LEU A 71 9.64 2.12 5.38
C LEU A 71 10.39 2.12 6.72
N ASP A 72 9.78 2.68 7.78
CA ASP A 72 10.40 2.79 9.10
C ASP A 72 10.65 1.41 9.76
N ASN A 73 9.81 0.42 9.44
CA ASN A 73 9.96 -0.96 9.93
C ASN A 73 10.76 -1.87 8.97
N GLY A 74 11.41 -1.30 7.95
CA GLY A 74 12.22 -2.04 6.98
C GLY A 74 11.43 -3.06 6.17
N ALA A 75 10.17 -2.76 5.85
CA ALA A 75 9.22 -3.60 5.10
C ALA A 75 8.97 -5.01 5.68
N ASN A 76 9.32 -5.28 6.95
CA ASN A 76 9.17 -6.59 7.60
C ASN A 76 7.73 -6.95 8.02
N ILE A 77 6.74 -6.37 7.36
CA ILE A 77 5.36 -6.38 7.82
C ILE A 77 4.56 -7.25 6.86
N SER A 78 4.33 -8.48 7.29
CA SER A 78 3.48 -9.42 6.56
C SER A 78 2.06 -9.32 7.12
N LEU A 79 1.27 -8.40 6.57
CA LEU A 79 -0.16 -8.31 6.87
C LEU A 79 -0.99 -8.68 5.64
N SER A 80 -2.08 -9.40 5.87
CA SER A 80 -2.93 -9.99 4.82
C SER A 80 -3.69 -8.96 4.00
N SER A 81 -4.04 -7.81 4.58
CA SER A 81 -4.82 -6.76 3.89
C SER A 81 -4.28 -5.36 4.13
N PHE A 82 -4.58 -4.44 3.20
CA PHE A 82 -4.25 -3.01 3.34
C PHE A 82 -4.90 -2.41 4.59
N LYS A 83 -6.18 -2.73 4.86
CA LYS A 83 -6.89 -2.23 6.05
C LYS A 83 -6.18 -2.60 7.35
N ASP A 84 -5.77 -3.86 7.51
CA ASP A 84 -5.07 -4.30 8.73
C ASP A 84 -3.76 -3.53 8.91
N ASN A 85 -3.06 -3.29 7.79
CA ASN A 85 -1.81 -2.52 7.78
C ASN A 85 -2.05 -1.06 8.15
N LEU A 86 -3.10 -0.44 7.60
CA LEU A 86 -3.50 0.93 7.92
C LEU A 86 -3.89 1.09 9.40
N GLU A 87 -4.66 0.16 9.96
CA GLU A 87 -5.05 0.18 11.36
C GLU A 87 -3.83 0.08 12.28
N TRP A 88 -2.89 -0.81 11.95
CA TRP A 88 -1.65 -0.94 12.70
C TRP A 88 -0.73 0.28 12.55
N ALA A 89 -0.61 0.84 11.34
CA ALA A 89 0.17 2.04 11.07
C ALA A 89 -0.38 3.26 11.80
N ARG A 90 -1.71 3.40 11.88
CA ARG A 90 -2.35 4.46 12.68
C ARG A 90 -2.08 4.31 14.17
N ALA A 91 -2.12 3.09 14.70
CA ALA A 91 -1.77 2.84 16.10
C ALA A 91 -0.29 3.16 16.38
N TRP A 92 0.60 2.73 15.49
CA TRP A 92 2.03 3.01 15.57
C TRP A 92 2.33 4.51 15.55
N ALA A 93 1.66 5.27 14.68
CA ALA A 93 1.83 6.72 14.57
C ALA A 93 1.43 7.45 15.86
N VAL A 94 0.34 7.04 16.51
CA VAL A 94 -0.08 7.61 17.80
C VAL A 94 0.98 7.34 18.89
N ASP A 95 1.49 6.12 18.98
CA ASP A 95 2.50 5.75 19.98
C ASP A 95 3.87 6.44 19.74
N HIS A 96 4.19 6.84 18.50
CA HIS A 96 5.44 7.53 18.16
C HIS A 96 5.37 9.05 18.36
N ASP A 97 4.22 9.67 18.10
CA ASP A 97 4.01 11.12 18.29
C ASP A 97 4.01 11.50 19.78
N ASP A 98 3.63 10.57 20.67
CA ASP A 98 3.67 10.75 22.14
C ASP A 98 5.09 10.61 22.76
N ASN A 99 6.11 10.23 21.97
CA ASN A 99 7.48 9.99 22.44
C ASN A 99 8.53 10.98 21.90
N GLU A 100 8.13 12.04 21.17
CA GLU A 100 9.01 13.16 20.76
C GLU A 100 8.94 14.37 21.70
#